data_AF-A0A9E5NSY4-F1
#
_entry.id   AF-A0A9E5NSY4-F1
#
_cell.length_a   1.000
_cell.length_b   1.000
_cell.length_c   1.000
_cell.angle_alpha   90.00
_cell.angle_beta   90.00
_cell.angle_gamma   90.00
#
_symmetry.space_group_name_H-M   'P 1'
#
loop_
_entity.id
_entity.type
_entity.pdbx_description
1 polymer ?
#
loop_
_entity_poly.entity_id
_entity_poly.type
_entity_poly.pdbx_seq_one_letter_code
_entity_poly.pdbx_strand_id
1 'polypeptide(L)'
;HARMDRIFPIAFGPAEKEAPEAGIDYLYEPSQKEILSTLLPKYAESQIFRMLLESVAGEHGARMTAMDSATNNAVDMISRLTLQMNRARQASITKELMEIIGGAEALKG
;
A
#
# COMPACT_ATOMS: atom_id res chain seq x y z
N HIS A 1 7.01 4.99 -2.90
CA HIS A 1 8.11 5.63 -3.66
C HIS A 1 8.15 5.00 -5.04
N ALA A 2 7.92 5.77 -6.11
CA ALA A 2 8.09 5.26 -7.47
C ALA A 2 9.60 5.17 -7.77
N ARG A 3 10.07 3.96 -8.09
CA ARG A 3 11.45 3.72 -8.53
C ARG A 3 11.49 3.75 -10.06
N MET A 4 12.44 4.47 -10.63
CA MET A 4 12.58 4.62 -12.08
C MET A 4 13.78 3.78 -12.53
N ASP A 5 13.52 2.57 -13.02
CA ASP A 5 14.56 1.65 -13.46
C ASP A 5 14.80 1.79 -14.97
N ARG A 6 16.04 2.07 -15.37
CA ARG A 6 16.44 2.14 -16.78
C ARG A 6 16.60 0.72 -17.34
N ILE A 7 15.73 0.34 -18.27
CA ILE A 7 15.79 -0.96 -18.95
C ILE A 7 16.74 -0.92 -20.17
N PHE A 8 16.81 0.22 -20.88
CA PHE A 8 17.66 0.39 -22.05
C PHE A 8 18.25 1.82 -22.16
N PRO A 9 19.47 2.01 -22.71
CA PRO A 9 20.48 0.97 -23.00
C PRO A 9 20.91 0.28 -21.70
N ILE A 10 21.21 -1.03 -21.79
CA ILE A 10 21.68 -1.81 -20.64
C ILE A 10 22.95 -1.15 -20.13
N ALA A 11 22.91 -0.67 -18.89
CA ALA A 11 24.09 -0.13 -18.24
C ALA A 11 24.97 -1.32 -17.85
N PHE A 12 25.99 -1.61 -18.66
CA PHE A 12 27.12 -2.39 -18.18
C PHE A 12 27.73 -1.57 -17.04
N GLY A 13 27.82 -2.15 -15.84
CA GLY A 13 28.49 -1.52 -14.71
C GLY A 13 29.92 -1.11 -15.10
N PRO A 14 30.63 -0.30 -14.28
CA PRO A 14 32.05 -0.07 -14.51
C PRO A 14 32.71 -1.44 -14.64
N ALA A 15 33.24 -1.74 -15.83
CA ALA A 15 33.98 -2.97 -16.04
C ALA A 15 35.11 -2.94 -15.01
N GLU A 16 35.10 -3.84 -14.04
CA GLU A 16 36.27 -4.13 -13.24
C GLU A 16 37.36 -4.51 -14.25
N LYS A 17 38.25 -3.55 -14.51
CA LYS A 17 39.52 -3.83 -15.17
C LYS A 17 40.27 -4.74 -14.21
N GLU A 18 40.19 -6.04 -14.46
CA GLU A 18 41.25 -7.05 -14.29
C GLU A 18 40.63 -8.45 -14.18
N ALA A 19 40.47 -9.09 -15.33
CA ALA A 19 40.92 -10.46 -15.48
C ALA A 19 41.91 -10.44 -16.65
N PRO A 20 43.05 -11.15 -16.58
CA PRO A 20 43.82 -11.39 -17.80
C PRO A 20 42.87 -11.97 -18.85
N GLU A 21 43.12 -11.70 -20.12
CA GLU A 21 42.53 -12.45 -21.23
C GLU A 21 42.99 -13.92 -21.14
N ALA A 22 42.54 -14.64 -20.11
CA ALA A 22 42.32 -16.06 -20.21
C ALA A 22 41.10 -16.17 -21.11
N GLY A 23 41.35 -16.18 -22.42
CA GLY A 23 40.37 -16.51 -23.44
C GLY A 23 39.82 -17.89 -23.13
N ILE A 24 38.80 -17.92 -22.28
CA ILE A 24 37.84 -19.01 -22.28
C ILE A 24 37.12 -18.81 -23.60
N ASP A 25 37.56 -19.55 -24.61
CA ASP A 25 36.95 -19.59 -25.92
C ASP A 25 35.58 -20.25 -25.73
N TYR A 26 34.58 -19.44 -25.38
CA TYR A 26 33.22 -19.90 -25.27
C TYR A 26 32.78 -20.34 -26.66
N LEU A 27 32.64 -21.65 -26.86
CA LEU A 27 32.08 -22.20 -28.08
C LEU A 27 30.61 -21.79 -28.15
N TYR A 28 30.32 -20.72 -28.87
CA TYR A 28 28.96 -20.24 -29.10
C TYR A 28 28.31 -21.08 -30.20
N GLU A 29 27.41 -21.97 -29.81
CA GLU A 29 26.47 -22.57 -30.76
C GLU A 29 25.11 -21.89 -30.59
N PRO A 30 24.48 -21.31 -31.63
CA PRO A 30 24.85 -21.24 -33.05
C PRO A 30 25.78 -20.06 -33.45
N SER A 31 25.54 -18.84 -32.95
CA SER A 31 26.47 -17.71 -33.08
C SER A 31 26.23 -16.70 -31.96
N GLN A 32 27.26 -15.94 -31.56
CA GLN A 32 27.13 -14.92 -30.51
C GLN A 32 26.01 -13.90 -30.81
N LYS A 33 25.85 -13.53 -32.08
CA LYS A 33 24.82 -12.59 -32.54
C LYS A 33 23.42 -13.20 -32.38
N GLU A 34 23.25 -14.47 -32.72
CA GLU A 34 21.97 -15.17 -32.58
C GLU A 34 21.57 -15.34 -31.11
N ILE A 35 22.53 -15.70 -30.27
CA ILE A 35 22.33 -15.79 -28.81
C ILE A 35 21.89 -14.42 -28.26
N LEU A 36 22.61 -13.34 -28.60
CA LEU A 36 22.27 -12.00 -28.12
C LEU A 36 20.90 -11.53 -28.63
N SER A 37 20.58 -11.81 -29.90
CA SER A 37 19.28 -11.48 -30.50
C SER A 37 18.10 -12.17 -29.81
N THR A 38 18.34 -13.33 -29.19
CA THR A 38 17.35 -14.08 -28.43
C THR A 38 17.28 -13.65 -26.97
N LEU A 39 18.43 -13.33 -26.36
CA LEU A 39 18.52 -12.95 -24.95
C LEU A 39 18.01 -11.54 -24.67
N LEU A 40 18.25 -10.58 -25.57
CA LEU A 40 17.84 -9.18 -25.38
C LEU A 40 16.31 -9.03 -25.20
N PRO A 41 15.45 -9.62 -26.06
CA PRO A 41 13.99 -9.58 -25.86
C PRO A 41 13.56 -10.24 -24.56
N LYS A 42 14.08 -11.44 -24.25
CA LYS A 42 13.77 -12.17 -23.01
C LYS A 42 14.15 -11.38 -21.75
N TYR A 43 15.29 -10.70 -21.79
CA TYR A 43 15.70 -9.81 -20.71
C TYR A 43 14.68 -8.68 -20.51
N ALA A 44 14.31 -7.96 -21.58
CA ALA A 44 13.35 -6.88 -21.50
C ALA A 44 11.98 -7.35 -20.98
N GLU A 45 11.48 -8.49 -21.49
CA GLU A 45 10.24 -9.12 -21.02
C GLU A 45 10.31 -9.44 -19.51
N SER A 46 11.41 -10.05 -19.05
CA SER A 46 11.60 -10.37 -17.65
C SER A 46 11.65 -9.14 -16.75
N GLN A 47 12.28 -8.05 -17.19
CA GLN A 47 12.36 -6.80 -16.43
C GLN A 47 10.98 -6.15 -16.31
N ILE A 48 10.23 -6.07 -17.42
CA ILE A 48 8.87 -5.51 -17.41
C ILE A 48 7.96 -6.34 -16.50
N PHE A 49 8.03 -7.68 -16.60
CA PHE A 49 7.24 -8.56 -15.74
C PHE A 49 7.57 -8.35 -14.26
N ARG A 50 8.86 -8.25 -13.90
CA ARG A 50 9.27 -7.95 -12.53
C ARG A 50 8.71 -6.61 -12.04
N MET A 51 8.81 -5.55 -12.86
CA MET A 51 8.32 -4.22 -12.50
C MET A 51 6.80 -4.21 -12.27
N LEU A 52 6.04 -4.97 -13.06
CA LEU A 52 4.60 -5.14 -12.86
C LEU A 52 4.30 -5.84 -11.52
N LEU A 53 5.02 -6.92 -11.20
CA LEU A 53 4.86 -7.62 -9.93
C LEU A 53 5.19 -6.74 -8.73
N GLU A 54 6.29 -5.98 -8.80
CA GLU A 54 6.66 -5.01 -7.76
C GLU A 54 5.61 -3.90 -7.61
N SER A 55 5.04 -3.42 -8.72
CA SER A 55 3.97 -2.41 -8.68
C SER A 55 2.73 -2.93 -7.97
N VAL A 56 2.29 -4.16 -8.28
CA VAL A 56 1.10 -4.76 -7.64
C VAL A 56 1.35 -5.02 -6.16
N ALA A 57 2.54 -5.53 -5.80
CA ALA A 57 2.91 -5.73 -4.40
C ALA A 57 2.93 -4.40 -3.63
N GLY A 58 3.52 -3.35 -4.22
CA GLY A 58 3.55 -2.01 -3.66
C GLY A 58 2.16 -1.39 -3.52
N GLU A 59 1.28 -1.59 -4.49
CA GLU A 59 -0.12 -1.17 -4.42
C GLU A 59 -0.85 -1.85 -3.27
N HIS A 60 -0.69 -3.17 -3.12
CA HIS A 60 -1.33 -3.91 -2.04
C HIS A 60 -0.84 -3.44 -0.66
N GLY A 61 0.46 -3.22 -0.50
CA GLY A 61 1.04 -2.67 0.73
C GLY A 61 0.49 -1.27 1.04
N ALA A 62 0.46 -0.37 0.05
CA ALA A 62 -0.10 0.97 0.22
C ALA A 62 -1.60 0.92 0.58
N ARG A 63 -2.35 0.01 -0.05
CA ARG A 63 -3.77 -0.20 0.23
C ARG A 63 -3.99 -0.70 1.66
N MET A 64 -3.20 -1.67 2.13
CA MET A 64 -3.27 -2.16 3.50
C MET A 64 -3.07 -1.02 4.50
N THR A 65 -1.98 -0.24 4.37
CA THR A 65 -1.71 0.89 5.27
C THR A 65 -2.81 1.96 5.23
N ALA A 66 -3.37 2.25 4.04
CA ALA A 66 -4.48 3.18 3.91
C ALA A 66 -5.76 2.66 4.61
N MET A 67 -6.07 1.37 4.48
CA MET A 67 -7.23 0.75 5.12
C MET A 67 -7.06 0.63 6.64
N ASP A 68 -5.86 0.35 7.13
CA ASP A 68 -5.56 0.36 8.57
C ASP A 68 -5.80 1.76 9.15
N SER A 69 -5.34 2.80 8.45
CA SER A 69 -5.57 4.19 8.84
C SER A 69 -7.07 4.53 8.83
N ALA A 70 -7.81 4.10 7.80
CA ALA A 70 -9.25 4.30 7.72
C ALA A 70 -10.00 3.58 8.86
N THR A 71 -9.57 2.36 9.21
CA THR A 71 -10.15 1.57 10.29
C THR A 71 -9.93 2.24 11.64
N ASN A 72 -8.72 2.71 11.92
CA ASN A 72 -8.40 3.45 13.15
C ASN A 72 -9.24 4.73 13.27
N ASN A 73 -9.36 5.50 12.17
CA ASN A 73 -10.21 6.70 12.15
C ASN A 73 -11.69 6.38 12.39
N ALA A 74 -12.20 5.26 11.86
CA ALA A 74 -13.56 4.81 12.09
C ALA A 74 -13.79 4.41 13.56
N VAL A 75 -12.84 3.72 14.19
CA VAL A 75 -12.90 3.36 15.62
C VAL A 75 -12.93 4.61 16.51
N ASP A 76 -12.13 5.63 16.19
CA ASP A 76 -12.15 6.91 16.88
C ASP A 76 -13.50 7.63 16.73
N MET A 77 -14.07 7.58 15.52
CA MET A 77 -15.40 8.16 15.26
C MET A 77 -16.49 7.44 16.05
N ILE A 78 -16.48 6.10 16.09
CA ILE A 78 -17.41 5.29 16.87
C ILE A 78 -17.33 5.65 18.35
N SER A 79 -16.12 5.79 18.88
CA SER A 79 -15.88 6.17 20.28
C SER A 79 -16.50 7.53 20.60
N ARG A 80 -16.29 8.52 19.73
CA ARG A 80 -16.87 9.87 19.89
C ARG A 80 -18.39 9.86 19.83
N LEU A 81 -18.98 9.18 18.85
CA LEU A 81 -20.43 9.09 18.68
C LEU A 81 -21.07 8.34 19.85
N THR A 82 -20.43 7.30 20.37
CA THR A 82 -20.90 6.55 21.54
C THR A 82 -20.96 7.46 22.78
N LEU A 83 -19.93 8.29 23.00
CA LEU A 83 -19.93 9.25 24.10
C LEU A 83 -21.05 10.28 23.94
N GLN A 84 -21.26 10.81 22.73
CA GLN A 84 -22.35 11.74 22.43
C GLN A 84 -23.72 11.10 22.65
N MET A 85 -23.92 9.87 22.20
CA MET A 85 -25.15 9.10 22.41
C MET A 85 -25.45 8.93 23.90
N ASN A 86 -24.45 8.56 24.71
CA ASN A 86 -24.62 8.39 26.14
C ASN A 86 -25.00 9.69 26.84
N ARG A 87 -24.38 10.82 26.46
CA ARG A 87 -24.73 12.15 26.97
C ARG A 87 -26.16 12.53 26.58
N ALA A 88 -26.54 12.35 25.32
CA ALA A 88 -27.89 12.63 24.84
C ALA A 88 -28.94 11.76 25.55
N ARG A 89 -28.64 10.48 25.77
CA ARG A 89 -29.50 9.57 26.54
C ARG A 89 -29.70 10.06 27.97
N GLN A 90 -28.63 10.45 28.66
CA GLN A 90 -28.72 10.99 30.03
C GLN A 90 -29.55 12.28 30.06
N ALA A 91 -29.32 13.19 29.10
CA ALA A 91 -30.10 14.43 28.99
C ALA A 91 -31.60 14.18 28.72
N SER A 92 -31.95 13.14 27.95
CA SER A 92 -33.35 12.74 27.75
C SER A 92 -33.98 12.23 29.04
N ILE A 93 -33.30 11.33 29.75
CA ILE A 93 -33.77 10.78 31.04
C ILE A 93 -33.97 11.91 32.06
N THR A 94 -33.02 12.83 32.18
CA THR A 94 -33.17 13.95 33.12
C THR A 94 -34.31 14.87 32.71
N LYS A 95 -34.50 15.15 31.42
CA LYS A 95 -35.62 15.94 30.93
C LYS A 95 -36.96 15.29 31.25
N GLU A 96 -37.12 14.00 30.95
CA GLU A 96 -38.35 13.24 31.24
C GLU A 96 -38.65 13.23 32.75
N LEU A 97 -37.63 13.00 33.60
CA LEU A 97 -37.80 13.06 35.05
C LEU A 97 -38.24 14.44 35.54
N MET A 98 -37.67 15.52 35.00
CA MET A 98 -38.07 16.89 35.33
C MET A 98 -39.50 17.19 34.92
N GLU A 99 -39.95 16.70 33.76
CA GLU A 99 -41.32 16.83 33.28
C GLU A 99 -42.31 16.06 34.19
N ILE A 100 -41.96 14.84 34.63
CA ILE A 100 -42.78 14.06 35.57
C ILE A 100 -42.93 14.78 36.92
N ILE A 101 -41.82 15.28 37.48
CA ILE A 101 -41.84 16.00 38.77
C ILE A 101 -42.66 17.29 38.65
N GLY A 102 -42.43 18.07 37.59
CA GLY A 102 -43.18 19.30 37.34
C GLY A 102 -44.69 19.05 37.18
N GLY A 103 -45.07 18.01 36.44
CA GLY A 103 -46.47 17.62 36.28
C GLY A 103 -47.11 17.13 37.59
N ALA A 104 -46.39 16.35 38.40
CA ALA A 104 -46.87 15.86 39.68
C ALA A 104 -47.07 16.99 40.72
N GLU A 105 -46.18 17.97 40.77
CA GLU A 105 -46.32 19.14 41.64
C GLU A 105 -47.46 20.06 41.19
N ALA A 106 -47.67 20.22 39.88
CA ALA A 106 -48.79 21.00 39.34
C ALA A 106 -50.18 20.41 39.67
N LEU A 107 -50.27 19.12 40.01
CA LEU A 107 -51.50 18.45 40.44
C LEU A 107 -51.76 18.55 41.96
N LYS A 108 -50.77 18.95 42.76
CA LYS A 108 -50.90 19.12 44.22
C LYS A 108 -51.32 20.54 44.65
N GLY A 109 -51.10 21.53 43.78
CA GLY A 109 -51.58 22.91 43.96
C GLY A 109 -52.94 23.11 43.33
#